data_AF-A0AAE1WE29-F1
#
_entry.id   AF-A0AAE1WE29-F1
#
_cell.length_a   1.000
_cell.length_b   1.000
_cell.length_c   1.000
_cell.angle_alpha   90.00
_cell.angle_beta   90.00
_cell.angle_gamma   90.00
#
_symmetry.space_group_name_H-M   'P 1'
#
loop_
_entity.id
_entity.type
_entity.pdbx_description
1 polymer ?
#
loop_
_entity_poly.entity_id
_entity_poly.type
_entity_poly.pdbx_seq_one_letter_code
_entity_poly.pdbx_strand_id
1 'polypeptide(L)'
;MGVGEEIYTEERGLKKYYVSKFMMYQMIEGRSVAKQTHEIINFEHALYDAKMKLPETFPVKSILDKFSKSWKSFGMTLKHQKGRFSLDDLMVAISTNEEHRNPTHKMSDEHQPRAN
;
A
#
# COMPACT_ATOMS: atom_id res chain seq x y z
N MET A 1 -11.46 15.99 -38.39
CA MET A 1 -10.32 15.61 -37.51
C MET A 1 -10.56 16.31 -36.18
N GLY A 2 -10.59 15.62 -35.04
CA GLY A 2 -10.77 16.32 -33.75
C GLY A 2 -11.48 15.59 -32.62
N VAL A 3 -11.35 14.26 -32.50
CA VAL A 3 -11.83 13.56 -31.28
C VAL A 3 -10.80 12.52 -30.82
N GLY A 4 -10.13 11.85 -31.77
CA GLY A 4 -9.07 10.88 -31.45
C GLY A 4 -7.78 11.51 -30.89
N GLU A 5 -7.43 12.74 -31.28
CA GLU A 5 -6.17 13.38 -30.82
C GLU A 5 -6.28 13.99 -29.41
N GLU A 6 -7.42 14.56 -29.05
CA GLU A 6 -7.65 15.10 -27.69
C GLU A 6 -7.69 13.97 -26.65
N ILE A 7 -8.46 12.90 -26.90
CA ILE A 7 -8.53 11.73 -26.01
C ILE A 7 -7.14 11.10 -25.84
N TYR A 8 -6.38 10.96 -26.93
CA TYR A 8 -5.01 10.43 -26.88
C TYR A 8 -4.05 11.30 -26.05
N THR A 9 -4.23 12.63 -26.11
CA THR A 9 -3.40 13.59 -25.37
C THR A 9 -3.75 13.62 -23.89
N GLU A 10 -5.04 13.55 -23.55
CA GLU A 10 -5.52 13.46 -22.17
C GLU A 10 -5.08 12.15 -21.49
N GLU A 11 -5.25 11.00 -22.15
CA GLU A 11 -4.78 9.71 -21.64
C GLU A 11 -3.26 9.73 -21.38
N ARG A 12 -2.48 10.32 -22.29
CA ARG A 12 -1.03 10.46 -22.13
C ARG A 12 -0.68 11.39 -20.97
N GLY A 13 -1.44 12.45 -20.77
CA GLY A 13 -1.31 13.38 -19.63
C GLY A 13 -1.57 12.67 -18.29
N LEU A 14 -2.68 11.94 -18.20
CA LEU A 14 -3.07 11.19 -17.00
C LEU A 14 -2.04 10.10 -16.65
N LYS A 15 -1.58 9.32 -17.64
CA LYS A 15 -0.49 8.33 -17.46
C LYS A 15 0.74 8.97 -16.83
N LYS A 16 1.23 10.07 -17.43
CA LYS A 16 2.42 10.78 -16.94
C LYS A 16 2.23 11.29 -15.51
N TYR A 17 1.04 11.83 -15.21
CA TYR A 17 0.71 12.33 -13.88
C TYR A 17 0.76 11.22 -12.82
N TYR A 18 0.05 10.10 -13.04
CA TYR A 18 -0.01 9.00 -12.07
C TYR A 18 1.34 8.30 -11.90
N VAL A 19 2.10 8.11 -12.99
CA VAL A 19 3.48 7.59 -12.91
C VAL A 19 4.34 8.51 -12.05
N SER A 20 4.29 9.82 -12.27
CA SER A 20 5.09 10.78 -11.48
C SER A 20 4.68 10.75 -10.01
N LYS A 21 3.38 10.73 -9.70
CA LYS A 21 2.89 10.68 -8.31
C LYS A 21 3.30 9.40 -7.61
N PHE A 22 3.14 8.26 -8.26
CA PHE A 22 3.57 6.97 -7.72
C PHE A 22 5.08 6.93 -7.47
N MET A 23 5.90 7.39 -8.43
CA MET A 23 7.36 7.38 -8.28
C MET A 23 7.83 8.28 -7.13
N MET A 24 7.21 9.45 -6.97
CA MET A 24 7.52 10.40 -5.89
C MET A 24 6.97 9.99 -4.52
N TYR A 25 6.00 9.08 -4.47
CA TYR A 25 5.42 8.63 -3.20
C TYR A 25 6.48 7.94 -2.33
N GLN A 26 6.52 8.28 -1.04
CA GLN A 26 7.33 7.62 -0.02
C GLN A 26 6.47 7.54 1.24
N MET A 27 6.46 6.39 1.92
CA MET A 27 5.70 6.28 3.17
C MET A 27 6.33 7.16 4.25
N ILE A 28 5.48 7.89 4.94
CA ILE A 28 5.86 8.81 6.00
C ILE A 28 5.79 8.06 7.33
N GLU A 29 6.84 8.20 8.14
CA GLU A 29 6.90 7.65 9.50
C GLU A 29 5.75 8.19 10.37
N GLY A 30 5.22 7.36 11.26
CA GLY A 30 4.15 7.74 12.19
C GLY A 30 2.73 7.81 11.59
N ARG A 31 2.57 7.71 10.27
CA ARG A 31 1.26 7.48 9.63
C ARG A 31 0.97 5.99 9.54
N SER A 32 -0.32 5.62 9.54
CA SER A 32 -0.73 4.23 9.32
C SER A 32 -0.20 3.72 7.99
N VAL A 33 0.53 2.61 8.02
CA VAL A 33 1.05 1.94 6.84
C VAL A 33 -0.09 1.30 6.06
N ALA A 34 -1.13 0.77 6.71
CA ALA A 34 -2.31 0.26 6.01
C ALA A 34 -2.98 1.35 5.15
N LYS A 35 -3.17 2.55 5.69
CA LYS A 35 -3.75 3.69 4.93
C LYS A 35 -2.85 4.10 3.76
N GLN A 36 -1.54 4.21 3.99
CA GLN A 36 -0.58 4.57 2.95
C GLN A 36 -0.49 3.51 1.84
N THR A 37 -0.64 2.23 2.17
CA THR A 37 -0.71 1.16 1.18
C THR A 37 -1.95 1.28 0.30
N HIS A 38 -3.11 1.62 0.86
CA HIS A 38 -4.31 1.90 0.07
C HIS A 38 -4.12 3.09 -0.89
N GLU A 39 -3.40 4.15 -0.48
CA GLU A 39 -3.05 5.27 -1.36
C GLU A 39 -2.20 4.81 -2.55
N ILE A 40 -1.23 3.91 -2.32
CA ILE A 40 -0.39 3.33 -3.39
C ILE A 40 -1.23 2.49 -4.35
N ILE A 41 -2.09 1.61 -3.83
CA ILE A 41 -3.00 0.78 -4.64
C ILE A 41 -3.88 1.65 -5.53
N ASN A 42 -4.37 2.79 -5.03
CA ASN A 42 -5.16 3.72 -5.83
C ASN A 42 -4.38 4.31 -7.02
N PHE A 43 -3.08 4.57 -6.87
CA PHE A 43 -2.25 4.97 -8.02
C PHE A 43 -2.10 3.84 -9.03
N GLU A 44 -1.91 2.60 -8.57
CA GLU A 44 -1.78 1.44 -9.45
C GLU A 44 -3.08 1.14 -10.21
N HIS A 45 -4.24 1.28 -9.55
CA HIS A 45 -5.55 1.22 -10.20
C HIS A 45 -5.72 2.32 -11.24
N ALA A 46 -5.34 3.56 -10.93
CA ALA A 46 -5.41 4.66 -11.90
C ALA A 46 -4.49 4.43 -13.11
N LEU A 47 -3.32 3.80 -12.92
CA LEU A 47 -2.45 3.38 -14.01
C LEU A 47 -3.09 2.28 -14.86
N TYR A 48 -3.73 1.30 -14.22
CA TYR A 48 -4.48 0.24 -14.91
C TYR A 48 -5.64 0.81 -15.75
N ASP A 49 -6.42 1.72 -15.18
CA ASP A 49 -7.54 2.40 -15.87
C ASP A 49 -7.05 3.20 -17.07
N ALA A 50 -5.88 3.84 -16.92
CA ALA A 50 -5.16 4.47 -17.99
C ALA A 50 -4.53 3.47 -18.98
N LYS A 51 -4.91 2.18 -18.97
CA LYS A 51 -4.45 1.13 -19.90
C LYS A 51 -2.95 0.83 -19.81
N MET A 52 -2.31 1.12 -18.68
CA MET A 52 -0.93 0.69 -18.41
C MET A 52 -0.95 -0.72 -17.79
N LYS A 53 -0.48 -1.71 -18.54
CA LYS A 53 -0.34 -3.08 -18.03
C LYS A 53 0.89 -3.18 -17.15
N LEU A 54 0.68 -3.50 -15.87
CA LEU A 54 1.74 -3.75 -14.90
C LEU A 54 1.92 -5.27 -14.71
N PRO A 55 3.14 -5.76 -14.44
CA PRO A 55 3.35 -7.16 -14.06
C PRO A 55 2.52 -7.55 -12.84
N GLU A 56 2.04 -8.80 -12.76
CA GLU A 56 1.24 -9.31 -11.62
C GLU A 56 1.95 -9.12 -10.27
N THR A 57 3.29 -9.20 -10.28
CA THR A 57 4.12 -9.05 -9.07
C THR A 57 4.38 -7.58 -8.68
N PHE A 58 4.00 -6.62 -9.54
CA PHE A 58 4.33 -5.21 -9.34
C PHE A 58 3.72 -4.61 -8.07
N PRO A 59 2.42 -4.78 -7.76
CA PRO A 59 1.81 -4.18 -6.58
C PRO A 59 2.50 -4.54 -5.27
N VAL A 60 2.73 -5.84 -5.06
CA VAL A 60 3.42 -6.33 -3.87
C VAL A 60 4.83 -5.76 -3.81
N LYS A 61 5.57 -5.82 -4.92
CA LYS A 61 6.97 -5.41 -4.92
C LYS A 61 7.12 -3.90 -4.70
N SER A 62 6.27 -3.11 -5.32
CA SER A 62 6.30 -1.65 -5.20
C SER A 62 6.01 -1.20 -3.78
N ILE A 63 4.98 -1.75 -3.12
CA ILE A 63 4.62 -1.41 -1.74
C ILE A 63 5.78 -1.73 -0.80
N LEU A 64 6.39 -2.92 -0.94
CA LEU A 64 7.54 -3.34 -0.12
C LEU A 64 8.78 -2.45 -0.31
N ASP A 65 8.93 -1.82 -1.47
CA ASP A 65 10.03 -0.87 -1.74
C ASP A 65 9.69 0.56 -1.26
N LYS A 66 8.41 0.87 -1.00
CA LYS A 66 7.93 2.15 -0.46
C LYS A 66 7.92 2.23 1.07
N PHE A 67 8.15 1.12 1.76
CA PHE A 67 8.16 1.05 3.22
C PHE A 67 9.16 2.03 3.83
N SER A 68 8.73 2.66 4.92
CA SER A 68 9.56 3.54 5.72
C SER A 68 10.66 2.77 6.46
N LYS A 69 11.62 3.48 7.06
CA LYS A 69 12.77 2.85 7.72
C LYS A 69 12.33 1.93 8.87
N SER A 70 11.32 2.33 9.63
CA SER A 70 10.79 1.52 10.73
C SER A 70 10.10 0.22 10.27
N TRP A 71 9.71 0.12 9.01
CA TRP A 71 9.07 -1.06 8.42
C TRP A 71 10.01 -1.92 7.55
N LYS A 72 11.28 -1.50 7.41
CA LYS A 72 12.26 -2.17 6.54
C LYS A 72 12.50 -3.63 6.89
N SER A 73 12.62 -3.98 8.18
CA SER A 73 12.83 -5.37 8.61
C SER A 73 11.66 -6.26 8.25
N PHE A 74 10.43 -5.81 8.52
CA PHE A 74 9.19 -6.49 8.14
C PHE A 74 9.12 -6.69 6.62
N GLY A 75 9.38 -5.65 5.83
CA GLY A 75 9.41 -5.76 4.37
C GLY A 75 10.45 -6.74 3.86
N MET A 76 11.62 -6.84 4.49
CA MET A 76 12.63 -7.86 4.14
C MET A 76 12.15 -9.27 4.43
N THR A 77 11.48 -9.51 5.56
CA THR A 77 10.88 -10.82 5.86
C THR A 77 9.90 -11.24 4.78
N LEU A 78 9.01 -10.34 4.34
CA LEU A 78 8.05 -10.63 3.28
C LEU A 78 8.72 -10.92 1.93
N LYS A 79 9.84 -10.25 1.60
CA LYS A 79 10.62 -10.52 0.37
C LYS A 79 11.22 -11.93 0.33
N HIS A 80 11.44 -12.55 1.49
CA HIS A 80 12.00 -13.91 1.61
C HIS A 80 10.94 -15.00 1.84
N GLN A 81 9.67 -14.62 1.95
CA GLN A 81 8.58 -15.58 2.12
C GLN A 81 8.46 -16.46 0.88
N LYS A 82 8.41 -17.78 1.10
CA LYS A 82 8.25 -18.77 0.01
C LYS A 82 6.76 -18.95 -0.30
N GLY A 83 6.45 -19.17 -1.58
CA GLY A 83 5.08 -19.41 -2.06
C GLY A 83 4.48 -18.20 -2.77
N ARG A 84 3.23 -18.34 -3.21
CA ARG A 84 2.45 -17.23 -3.78
C ARG A 84 2.07 -16.29 -2.63
N PHE A 85 2.48 -15.04 -2.73
CA PHE A 85 2.14 -13.98 -1.77
C PHE A 85 1.38 -12.90 -2.52
N SER A 86 0.09 -12.79 -2.24
CA SER A 86 -0.82 -11.88 -2.95
C SER A 86 -0.87 -10.49 -2.31
N LEU A 87 -1.54 -9.55 -2.99
CA LEU A 87 -1.79 -8.22 -2.43
C LEU A 87 -2.69 -8.29 -1.18
N ASP A 88 -3.68 -9.18 -1.18
CA ASP A 88 -4.56 -9.37 -0.02
C ASP A 88 -3.78 -9.92 1.19
N ASP A 89 -2.88 -10.87 0.95
CA ASP A 89 -1.97 -11.38 2.01
C ASP A 89 -1.09 -10.26 2.57
N LEU A 90 -0.58 -9.38 1.71
CA LEU A 90 0.21 -8.21 2.12
C LEU A 90 -0.61 -7.25 2.99
N MET A 91 -1.86 -6.96 2.60
CA MET A 91 -2.74 -6.07 3.37
C MET A 91 -3.04 -6.62 4.76
N VAL A 92 -3.36 -7.92 4.87
CA VAL A 92 -3.57 -8.59 6.15
C VAL A 92 -2.31 -8.56 7.01
N ALA A 93 -1.15 -8.84 6.42
CA ALA A 93 0.13 -8.82 7.12
C ALA A 93 0.49 -7.42 7.64
N ILE A 94 0.24 -6.38 6.85
CA ILE A 94 0.45 -4.98 7.25
C ILE A 94 -0.44 -4.61 8.44
N SER A 95 -1.76 -4.83 8.34
CA SER A 95 -2.70 -4.50 9.42
C SER A 95 -2.35 -5.23 10.71
N THR A 96 -2.07 -6.53 10.62
CA THR A 96 -1.64 -7.34 11.76
C THR A 96 -0.38 -6.76 12.39
N ASN A 97 0.68 -6.53 11.62
CA ASN A 97 1.94 -6.02 12.17
C ASN A 97 1.81 -4.57 12.70
N GLU A 98 0.93 -3.75 12.12
CA GLU A 98 0.62 -2.40 12.62
C GLU A 98 -0.02 -2.45 14.01
N GLU A 99 -1.02 -3.32 14.22
CA GLU A 99 -1.66 -3.54 15.52
C GLU A 99 -0.68 -4.03 16.58
N HIS A 100 0.22 -4.95 16.23
CA HIS A 100 1.24 -5.46 17.15
C HIS A 100 2.25 -4.38 17.57
N ARG A 101 2.54 -3.41 16.69
CA ARG A 101 3.43 -2.28 16.98
C ARG A 101 2.79 -1.20 17.83
N ASN A 102 1.45 -1.14 17.87
CA ASN A 102 0.71 -0.14 18.61
C ASN A 102 -0.32 -0.77 19.56
N PRO A 103 0.13 -1.42 20.66
CA PRO A 103 -0.73 -2.23 21.53
C PRO A 103 -1.71 -1.45 22.40
N THR A 104 -1.79 -0.12 22.29
CA THR A 104 -2.55 0.77 23.20
C THR A 104 -4.08 0.66 23.11
N HIS A 105 -4.64 -0.29 22.36
CA HIS A 105 -6.09 -0.53 22.27
C HIS A 105 -6.59 -1.76 23.06
N LYS A 106 -5.73 -2.49 23.78
CA LYS A 106 -6.14 -3.73 24.48
C LYS A 106 -6.13 -3.69 26.02
N MET A 107 -5.93 -2.54 26.64
CA MET A 107 -6.00 -2.39 28.11
C MET A 107 -7.13 -1.44 28.51
N SER A 108 -8.38 -1.87 28.34
CA SER A 108 -9.52 -1.19 28.99
C SER A 108 -10.68 -2.12 29.38
N ASP A 109 -10.48 -3.45 29.38
CA ASP A 109 -11.36 -4.38 30.07
C ASP A 109 -10.58 -5.07 31.21
N GLU A 110 -10.17 -4.28 32.19
CA GLU A 110 -9.77 -4.80 33.49
C GLU A 110 -11.00 -5.14 34.31
N HIS A 111 -11.04 -6.41 34.70
CA HIS A 111 -12.00 -7.03 35.60
C HIS A 111 -12.18 -6.22 36.89
N GLN A 112 -13.42 -5.85 37.21
CA GLN A 112 -13.77 -5.51 38.59
C GLN A 112 -13.81 -6.80 39.43
N PRO A 113 -13.07 -6.90 40.55
CA PRO A 113 -13.35 -7.92 41.53
C PRO A 113 -14.62 -7.51 42.28
N ARG A 114 -15.68 -8.32 42.22
CA ARG A 114 -16.78 -8.20 43.19
C ARG A 114 -16.28 -8.72 44.53
N ALA A 115 -15.97 -7.79 45.42
CA ALA A 115 -15.95 -8.01 46.86
C ALA A 115 -17.39 -8.01 47.39
N ASN A 116 -17.57 -8.81 48.45
CA ASN A 116 -18.77 -9.13 49.24
C ASN A 116 -19.78 -10.13 48.65
#